data_AF-A0A7Y3TLB7-F1
#
_entry.id   AF-A0A7Y3TLB7-F1
#
_cell.length_a   1.000
_cell.length_b   1.000
_cell.length_c   1.000
_cell.angle_alpha   90.00
_cell.angle_beta   90.00
_cell.angle_gamma   90.00
#
_symmetry.space_group_name_H-M   'P 1'
#
loop_
_entity.id
_entity.type
_entity.pdbx_description
1 polymer ?
#
loop_
_entity_poly.entity_id
_entity_poly.type
_entity_poly.pdbx_seq_one_letter_code
_entity_poly.pdbx_strand_id
1 'polypeptide(L)'
;MRLFLNRSRVLGILLSPLLQVAPVLAHKVETSAVGDVAATFHIEPSHNPTVGKPSIAWFALTRRGGRVIPLAQCNCQLAVYSVPHKAKTPPLMKPKLNKLDVERYKGVPAATITFPKAGMYELKLTGTAKPGANFQPFSLSYTVTVGG
;
A
#
# COMPACT_ATOMS: atom_id res chain seq x y z
N MET A 1 57.39 42.78 40.92
CA MET A 1 56.04 42.40 41.37
C MET A 1 55.57 41.22 40.53
N ARG A 2 55.34 40.04 41.12
CA ARG A 2 54.78 38.86 40.42
C ARG A 2 53.30 39.11 40.11
N LEU A 3 52.79 38.56 39.00
CA LEU A 3 51.41 38.05 38.77
C LEU A 3 51.40 37.40 37.37
N PHE A 4 51.60 36.08 37.25
CA PHE A 4 50.61 34.98 37.29
C PHE A 4 49.66 34.90 36.08
N LEU A 5 49.82 33.79 35.34
CA LEU A 5 48.89 33.00 34.52
C LEU A 5 47.93 33.70 33.52
N ASN A 6 47.93 33.23 32.27
CA ASN A 6 46.83 32.34 31.84
C ASN A 6 47.20 31.50 30.61
N ARG A 7 47.15 30.17 30.76
CA ARG A 7 47.32 29.17 29.70
C ARG A 7 45.90 28.68 29.37
N SER A 8 45.31 29.15 28.28
CA SER A 8 44.03 28.59 27.81
C SER A 8 44.24 27.83 26.51
N ARG A 9 44.31 26.50 26.62
CA ARG A 9 44.17 25.58 25.49
C ARG A 9 42.68 25.47 25.20
N VAL A 10 42.18 26.16 24.19
CA VAL A 10 40.83 25.94 23.68
C VAL A 10 40.90 24.76 22.70
N LEU A 11 40.59 23.57 23.18
CA LEU A 11 40.42 22.38 22.36
C LEU A 11 39.02 22.46 21.73
N GLY A 12 38.94 22.95 20.50
CA GLY A 12 37.68 23.06 19.76
C GLY A 12 37.14 21.67 19.41
N ILE A 13 36.06 21.25 20.08
CA ILE A 13 35.32 20.03 19.72
C ILE A 13 34.40 20.39 18.54
N LEU A 14 34.75 19.93 17.34
CA LEU A 14 33.89 19.96 16.16
C LEU A 14 32.72 18.97 16.35
N LEU A 15 31.60 19.44 16.91
CA LEU A 15 30.34 18.71 16.92
C LEU A 15 29.79 18.68 15.48
N SER A 16 30.07 17.62 14.73
CA SER A 16 29.43 17.37 13.43
C SER A 16 28.02 16.82 13.67
N PRO A 17 26.94 17.51 13.23
CA PRO A 17 25.60 16.96 13.35
C PRO A 17 25.44 15.82 12.35
N LEU A 18 25.25 14.59 12.86
CA LEU A 18 24.78 13.47 12.05
C LEU A 18 23.36 13.82 11.55
N LEU A 19 23.21 14.21 10.28
CA LEU A 19 21.90 14.22 9.64
C LEU A 19 21.42 12.79 9.49
N GLN A 20 20.62 12.32 10.45
CA GLN A 20 19.86 11.09 10.31
C GLN A 20 18.71 11.35 9.33
N VAL A 21 18.89 10.93 8.08
CA VAL A 21 17.81 10.87 7.11
C VAL A 21 16.90 9.72 7.54
N ALA A 22 15.84 10.02 8.30
CA ALA A 22 14.85 9.02 8.67
C ALA A 22 14.16 8.50 7.40
N PRO A 23 14.03 7.17 7.20
CA PRO A 23 13.26 6.65 6.09
C PRO A 23 11.79 7.04 6.30
N VAL A 24 11.29 7.96 5.47
CA VAL A 24 9.86 8.25 5.41
C VAL A 24 9.19 7.07 4.70
N LEU A 25 8.77 6.07 5.47
CA LEU A 25 7.85 5.03 4.99
C LEU A 25 6.53 5.19 5.74
N ALA A 26 5.73 6.16 5.30
CA ALA A 26 4.36 6.37 5.75
C ALA A 26 3.37 5.40 5.07
N HIS A 27 3.76 4.15 4.84
CA HIS A 27 2.90 3.17 4.19
C HIS A 27 2.03 2.51 5.25
N LYS A 28 0.87 3.11 5.55
CA LYS A 28 -0.15 2.50 6.42
C LYS A 28 -0.77 1.30 5.71
N VAL A 29 -0.14 0.15 5.80
CA VAL A 29 -0.65 -1.10 5.22
C VAL A 29 -1.94 -1.51 5.93
N GLU A 30 -2.99 -1.80 5.16
CA GLU A 30 -4.20 -2.45 5.69
C GLU A 30 -4.14 -3.95 5.38
N THR A 31 -4.36 -4.78 6.40
CA THR A 31 -4.41 -6.23 6.25
C THR A 31 -5.84 -6.75 6.45
N SER A 32 -6.23 -7.71 5.63
CA SER A 32 -7.53 -8.41 5.77
C SER A 32 -7.36 -9.88 5.37
N ALA A 33 -8.10 -10.77 6.03
CA ALA A 33 -7.99 -12.21 5.83
C ALA A 33 -9.36 -12.87 5.68
N VAL A 34 -9.48 -13.79 4.72
CA VAL A 34 -10.65 -14.65 4.50
C VAL A 34 -10.16 -16.05 4.13
N GLY A 35 -10.54 -17.06 4.90
CA GLY A 35 -10.07 -18.43 4.70
C GLY A 35 -8.56 -18.57 4.92
N ASP A 36 -7.84 -19.07 3.92
CA ASP A 36 -6.38 -19.19 3.94
C ASP A 36 -5.64 -18.06 3.23
N VAL A 37 -6.36 -17.06 2.70
CA VAL A 37 -5.81 -15.90 1.97
C VAL A 37 -5.87 -14.65 2.85
N ALA A 38 -4.75 -13.94 2.92
CA ALA A 38 -4.66 -12.60 3.48
C ALA A 38 -4.03 -11.66 2.45
N ALA A 39 -4.31 -10.36 2.56
CA ALA A 39 -3.66 -9.38 1.72
C ALA A 39 -3.23 -8.13 2.48
N THR A 40 -2.02 -7.69 2.18
CA THR A 40 -1.49 -6.36 2.48
C THR A 40 -1.91 -5.43 1.34
N PHE A 41 -2.71 -4.43 1.65
CA PHE A 41 -3.20 -3.44 0.71
C PHE A 41 -2.48 -2.10 0.88
N HIS A 42 -2.21 -1.45 -0.25
CA HIS A 42 -1.75 -0.08 -0.32
C HIS A 42 -2.29 0.62 -1.55
N ILE A 43 -2.45 1.95 -1.47
CA ILE A 43 -2.78 2.79 -2.62
C ILE A 43 -1.97 4.08 -2.62
N GLU A 44 -1.41 4.42 -3.78
CA GLU A 44 -0.58 5.61 -3.95
C GLU A 44 -1.39 6.86 -4.35
N PRO A 45 -0.94 8.07 -3.95
CA PRO A 45 0.18 8.33 -3.04
C PRO A 45 -0.23 8.10 -1.57
N SER A 46 0.45 7.21 -0.85
CA SER A 46 0.35 7.06 0.63
C SER A 46 -1.08 7.12 1.21
N HIS A 47 -2.01 6.36 0.62
CA HIS A 47 -3.42 6.27 1.03
C HIS A 47 -4.22 7.57 0.87
N ASN A 48 -3.71 8.52 0.08
CA ASN A 48 -4.34 9.80 -0.18
C ASN A 48 -4.51 10.03 -1.70
N PRO A 49 -5.31 9.20 -2.39
CA PRO A 49 -5.63 9.43 -3.79
C PRO A 49 -6.33 10.77 -3.98
N THR A 50 -5.99 11.45 -5.07
CA THR A 50 -6.59 12.74 -5.46
C THR A 50 -7.52 12.55 -6.65
N VAL A 51 -8.66 13.25 -6.65
CA VAL A 51 -9.61 13.27 -7.77
C VAL A 51 -8.90 13.57 -9.09
N GLY A 52 -9.25 12.82 -10.14
CA GLY A 52 -8.74 13.04 -11.50
C GLY A 52 -7.26 12.67 -11.68
N LYS A 53 -6.52 12.32 -10.63
CA LYS A 53 -5.14 11.85 -10.71
C LYS A 53 -5.09 10.32 -10.70
N PRO A 54 -4.12 9.71 -11.41
CA PRO A 54 -3.91 8.27 -11.35
C PRO A 54 -3.34 7.87 -9.98
N SER A 55 -3.94 6.85 -9.38
CA SER A 55 -3.51 6.21 -8.14
C SER A 55 -3.22 4.75 -8.40
N ILE A 56 -2.13 4.22 -7.84
CA ILE A 56 -1.75 2.81 -7.99
C ILE A 56 -2.20 2.08 -6.73
N ALA A 57 -3.20 1.22 -6.86
CA ALA A 57 -3.60 0.29 -5.80
C ALA A 57 -2.91 -1.06 -6.02
N TRP A 58 -2.30 -1.63 -4.98
CA TRP A 58 -1.68 -2.95 -5.04
C TRP A 58 -2.04 -3.80 -3.82
N PHE A 59 -2.05 -5.12 -4.04
CA PHE A 59 -2.55 -6.11 -3.08
C PHE A 59 -1.56 -7.27 -2.96
N ALA A 60 -0.68 -7.22 -1.96
CA ALA A 60 0.23 -8.31 -1.67
C ALA A 60 -0.52 -9.49 -1.02
N LEU A 61 -1.08 -10.35 -1.87
CA LEU A 61 -1.78 -11.57 -1.48
C LEU A 61 -0.80 -12.60 -0.90
N THR A 62 -1.17 -13.22 0.21
CA THR A 62 -0.42 -14.28 0.87
C THR A 62 -1.35 -15.40 1.32
N ARG A 63 -0.82 -16.62 1.39
CA ARG A 63 -1.46 -17.73 2.09
C ARG A 63 -1.01 -17.80 3.55
N ARG A 64 -1.71 -18.61 4.34
CA ARG A 64 -1.21 -19.08 5.64
C ARG A 64 0.26 -19.55 5.51
N GLY A 65 1.10 -19.04 6.41
CA GLY A 65 2.56 -19.23 6.38
C GLY A 65 3.31 -18.19 5.53
N GLY A 66 2.65 -17.13 5.05
CA GLY A 66 3.30 -15.97 4.42
C GLY A 66 3.70 -16.15 2.95
N ARG A 67 3.31 -17.27 2.33
CA ARG A 67 3.63 -17.56 0.91
C ARG A 67 2.84 -16.63 -0.01
N VAL A 68 3.55 -15.88 -0.85
CA VAL A 68 2.94 -14.93 -1.80
C VAL A 68 2.09 -15.64 -2.85
N ILE A 69 0.93 -15.06 -3.17
CA ILE A 69 0.08 -15.46 -4.31
C ILE A 69 0.24 -14.39 -5.41
N PRO A 70 1.06 -14.65 -6.45
CA PRO A 70 1.21 -13.70 -7.55
C PRO A 70 -0.05 -13.66 -8.42
N LEU A 71 -0.30 -12.54 -9.12
CA LEU A 71 -1.42 -12.39 -10.06
C LEU A 71 -1.41 -13.47 -11.16
N ALA A 72 -0.24 -14.00 -11.51
CA ALA A 72 -0.10 -15.11 -12.44
C ALA A 72 -0.88 -16.37 -12.01
N GLN A 73 -1.05 -16.58 -10.70
CA GLN A 73 -1.74 -17.72 -10.09
C GLN A 73 -3.21 -17.43 -9.72
N CYS A 74 -3.67 -16.19 -9.90
CA CYS A 74 -5.00 -15.77 -9.49
C CYS A 74 -5.86 -15.35 -10.68
N ASN A 75 -7.11 -15.81 -10.70
CA ASN A 75 -8.19 -15.21 -11.49
C ASN A 75 -8.78 -14.02 -10.72
N CYS A 76 -7.92 -13.04 -10.42
CA CYS A 76 -8.28 -11.92 -9.59
C CYS A 76 -9.08 -10.89 -10.38
N GLN A 77 -10.06 -10.25 -9.73
CA GLN A 77 -10.84 -9.15 -10.28
C GLN A 77 -10.96 -8.05 -9.23
N LEU A 78 -10.83 -6.80 -9.69
CA LEU A 78 -11.03 -5.62 -8.87
C LEU A 78 -12.29 -4.89 -9.31
N ALA A 79 -13.15 -4.58 -8.35
CA ALA A 79 -14.33 -3.76 -8.52
C ALA A 79 -14.27 -2.56 -7.58
N VAL A 80 -14.59 -1.38 -8.10
CA VAL A 80 -14.59 -0.13 -7.33
C VAL A 80 -16.01 0.40 -7.23
N TYR A 81 -16.46 0.70 -6.02
CA TYR A 81 -17.80 1.22 -5.73
C TYR A 81 -17.69 2.56 -5.01
N SER A 82 -18.58 3.51 -5.29
CA SER A 82 -18.75 4.69 -4.44
C SER A 82 -19.42 4.28 -3.12
N VAL A 83 -19.10 4.95 -2.01
CA VAL A 83 -19.74 4.73 -0.71
C VAL A 83 -20.54 5.98 -0.32
N PRO A 84 -21.80 5.84 0.15
CA PRO A 84 -22.54 4.58 0.28
C PRO A 84 -23.05 4.04 -1.07
N HIS A 85 -23.26 2.73 -1.14
CA HIS A 85 -24.00 2.08 -2.22
C HIS A 85 -24.91 0.98 -1.67
N LYS A 86 -25.96 0.62 -2.42
CA LYS A 86 -26.88 -0.46 -2.06
C LYS A 86 -26.30 -1.82 -2.50
N ALA A 87 -26.73 -2.90 -1.85
CA ALA A 87 -26.47 -4.23 -2.35
C ALA A 87 -26.92 -4.37 -3.82
N LYS A 88 -26.13 -5.07 -4.66
CA LYS A 88 -26.35 -5.24 -6.11
C LYS A 88 -26.14 -3.99 -6.98
N THR A 89 -25.71 -2.86 -6.41
CA THR A 89 -25.25 -1.73 -7.23
C THR A 89 -24.10 -2.20 -8.13
N PRO A 90 -24.10 -1.90 -9.44
CA PRO A 90 -22.98 -2.23 -10.30
C PRO A 90 -21.73 -1.43 -9.85
N PRO A 91 -20.52 -1.97 -10.01
CA PRO A 91 -19.32 -1.21 -9.71
C PRO A 91 -19.21 -0.01 -10.64
N LEU A 92 -18.72 1.10 -10.09
CA LEU A 92 -18.42 2.31 -10.83
C LEU A 92 -17.35 2.04 -11.91
N MET A 93 -16.37 1.18 -11.59
CA MET A 93 -15.36 0.73 -12.53
C MET A 93 -14.82 -0.65 -12.16
N LYS A 94 -14.25 -1.33 -13.15
CA LYS A 94 -13.56 -2.62 -13.01
C LYS A 94 -12.14 -2.50 -13.57
N PRO A 95 -11.19 -1.90 -12.82
CA PRO A 95 -9.84 -1.70 -13.30
C PRO A 95 -9.17 -3.03 -13.66
N LYS A 96 -8.44 -3.06 -14.77
CA LYS A 96 -7.65 -4.23 -15.16
C LYS A 96 -6.48 -4.40 -14.19
N LEU A 97 -6.34 -5.58 -13.63
CA LEU A 97 -5.19 -5.92 -12.79
C LEU A 97 -3.96 -6.25 -13.66
N ASN A 98 -2.83 -5.66 -13.29
CA ASN A 98 -1.50 -5.92 -13.83
C ASN A 98 -0.59 -6.41 -12.70
N LYS A 99 0.54 -7.02 -13.08
CA LYS A 99 1.57 -7.46 -12.13
C LYS A 99 2.39 -6.26 -11.71
N LEU A 100 2.70 -6.17 -10.41
CA LEU A 100 3.65 -5.19 -9.88
C LEU A 100 4.61 -5.88 -8.92
N ASP A 101 5.87 -5.45 -8.94
CA ASP A 101 6.85 -5.83 -7.91
C ASP A 101 6.99 -4.68 -6.93
N VAL A 102 6.75 -4.92 -5.65
CA VAL A 102 6.84 -3.93 -4.57
C VAL A 102 7.58 -4.52 -3.38
N GLU A 103 8.62 -3.82 -2.91
CA GLU A 103 9.46 -4.29 -1.80
C GLU A 103 9.90 -5.76 -2.00
N ARG A 104 9.52 -6.64 -1.06
CA ARG A 104 9.74 -8.09 -1.08
C ARG A 104 8.70 -8.88 -1.87
N TYR A 105 7.58 -8.28 -2.25
CA TYR A 105 6.49 -8.95 -2.94
C TYR A 105 6.66 -8.86 -4.46
N LYS A 106 6.58 -10.00 -5.14
CA LYS A 106 6.77 -10.09 -6.60
C LYS A 106 5.50 -10.49 -7.31
N GLY A 107 5.20 -9.80 -8.40
CA GLY A 107 4.06 -10.06 -9.28
C GLY A 107 2.71 -9.93 -8.60
N VAL A 108 2.57 -9.03 -7.61
CA VAL A 108 1.31 -8.83 -6.89
C VAL A 108 0.26 -8.22 -7.82
N PRO A 109 -1.04 -8.52 -7.61
CA PRO A 109 -2.12 -7.79 -8.26
C PRO A 109 -2.04 -6.28 -7.97
N ALA A 110 -2.06 -5.47 -9.02
CA ALA A 110 -2.11 -4.01 -8.93
C ALA A 110 -2.96 -3.41 -10.04
N ALA A 111 -3.53 -2.23 -9.81
CA ALA A 111 -4.27 -1.48 -10.83
C ALA A 111 -4.03 0.02 -10.69
N THR A 112 -4.01 0.72 -11.82
CA THR A 112 -4.13 2.17 -11.87
C THR A 112 -5.62 2.54 -11.84
N ILE A 113 -5.98 3.44 -10.94
CA ILE A 113 -7.35 3.89 -10.70
C ILE A 113 -7.35 5.42 -10.77
N THR A 114 -8.27 6.00 -11.53
CA THR A 114 -8.52 7.44 -11.54
C THR A 114 -9.92 7.68 -10.99
N PHE A 115 -10.00 8.21 -9.79
CA PHE A 115 -11.27 8.45 -9.13
C PHE A 115 -11.94 9.70 -9.71
N PRO A 116 -13.23 9.63 -10.13
CA PRO A 116 -13.88 10.74 -10.83
C PRO A 116 -14.35 11.85 -9.90
N LYS A 117 -14.52 11.58 -8.61
CA LYS A 117 -15.04 12.52 -7.59
C LYS A 117 -14.41 12.27 -6.24
N ALA A 118 -14.37 13.29 -5.39
CA ALA A 118 -13.94 13.16 -4.01
C ALA A 118 -14.98 12.36 -3.22
N GLY A 119 -14.54 11.70 -2.15
CA GLY A 119 -15.40 10.89 -1.30
C GLY A 119 -14.82 9.51 -1.01
N MET A 120 -15.65 8.65 -0.42
CA MET A 120 -15.26 7.30 -0.03
C MET A 120 -15.58 6.29 -1.13
N TYR A 121 -14.67 5.33 -1.31
CA TYR A 121 -14.82 4.23 -2.26
C TYR A 121 -14.50 2.91 -1.59
N GLU A 122 -15.20 1.85 -1.99
CA GLU A 122 -14.84 0.47 -1.68
C GLU A 122 -14.07 -0.12 -2.87
N LEU A 123 -12.88 -0.63 -2.59
CA LEU A 123 -12.10 -1.46 -3.49
C LEU A 123 -12.31 -2.92 -3.09
N LYS A 124 -13.09 -3.65 -3.87
CA LYS A 124 -13.40 -5.06 -3.66
C LYS A 124 -12.54 -5.93 -4.57
N LEU A 125 -11.58 -6.64 -3.97
CA LEU A 125 -10.75 -7.63 -4.65
C LEU A 125 -11.34 -9.02 -4.43
N THR A 126 -11.61 -9.72 -5.52
CA THR A 126 -12.07 -11.12 -5.49
C THR A 126 -11.11 -11.99 -6.28
N GLY A 127 -11.03 -13.28 -5.96
CA GLY A 127 -10.16 -14.18 -6.70
C GLY A 127 -10.43 -15.64 -6.45
N THR A 128 -10.10 -16.44 -7.47
CA THR A 128 -10.00 -17.90 -7.40
C THR A 128 -8.63 -18.35 -7.89
N ALA A 129 -8.21 -19.53 -7.46
CA ALA A 129 -6.99 -20.16 -7.96
C ALA A 129 -7.10 -20.48 -9.46
N LYS A 130 -6.04 -20.19 -10.21
CA LYS A 130 -5.84 -20.74 -11.55
C LYS A 130 -5.41 -22.21 -11.48
N PRO A 131 -5.52 -22.97 -12.58
CA PRO A 131 -4.95 -24.31 -12.66
C PRO A 131 -3.48 -24.34 -12.19
N GLY A 132 -3.15 -25.27 -11.29
CA GLY A 132 -1.81 -25.39 -10.69
C GLY A 132 -1.56 -24.51 -9.45
N ALA A 133 -2.46 -23.59 -9.11
CA ALA A 133 -2.46 -22.89 -7.82
C ALA A 133 -3.44 -23.54 -6.83
N ASN A 134 -3.28 -23.27 -5.53
CA ASN A 134 -4.05 -23.93 -4.47
C ASN A 134 -4.36 -23.00 -3.28
N PHE A 135 -5.32 -22.09 -3.45
CA PHE A 135 -5.85 -21.28 -2.36
C PHE A 135 -7.37 -21.24 -2.46
N GLN A 136 -8.04 -20.97 -1.34
CA GLN A 136 -9.50 -20.87 -1.31
C GLN A 136 -9.98 -19.60 -2.03
N PRO A 137 -11.15 -19.63 -2.69
CA PRO A 137 -11.78 -18.41 -3.20
C PRO A 137 -11.91 -17.35 -2.10
N PHE A 138 -11.70 -16.09 -2.46
CA PHE A 138 -11.74 -14.99 -1.50
C PHE A 138 -12.47 -13.75 -2.03
N SER A 139 -12.89 -12.91 -1.09
CA SER A 139 -13.43 -11.56 -1.32
C SER A 139 -12.93 -10.65 -0.21
N LEU A 140 -12.10 -9.66 -0.55
CA LEU A 140 -11.52 -8.68 0.36
C LEU A 140 -11.98 -7.28 -0.03
N SER A 141 -12.34 -6.45 0.93
CA SER A 141 -12.86 -5.10 0.70
C SER A 141 -12.05 -4.09 1.50
N TYR A 142 -11.65 -3.01 0.83
CA TYR A 142 -10.88 -1.92 1.42
C TYR A 142 -11.58 -0.59 1.18
N THR A 143 -11.62 0.26 2.20
CA THR A 143 -12.25 1.57 2.09
C THR A 143 -11.17 2.63 1.88
N VAL A 144 -11.33 3.44 0.84
CA VAL A 144 -10.38 4.49 0.47
C VAL A 144 -11.11 5.83 0.43
N THR A 145 -10.53 6.83 1.10
CA THR A 145 -11.01 8.22 1.02
C THR A 145 -10.20 8.97 -0.04
N VAL A 146 -10.90 9.57 -0.99
CA VAL A 146 -10.32 10.37 -2.08
C VAL A 146 -10.50 11.85 -1.80
N GLY A 147 -9.39 12.57 -1.74
CA GLY A 147 -9.33 14.02 -1.54
C GLY A 147 -9.33 14.80 -2.87
N GLY A 148 -9.55 16.11 -2.78
CA GLY A 148 -9.45 17.06 -3.91
C GLY A 148 -8.06 17.62 -4.10
#